data_AF-A0A520IGG7-F1
#
_entry.id   AF-A0A520IGG7-F1
#
_cell.length_a   1.000
_cell.length_b   1.000
_cell.length_c   1.000
_cell.angle_alpha   90.00
_cell.angle_beta   90.00
_cell.angle_gamma   90.00
#
_symmetry.space_group_name_H-M   'P 1'
#
loop_
_entity.id
_entity.type
_entity.pdbx_description
1 polymer ?
#
loop_
_entity_poly.entity_id
_entity_poly.type
_entity_poly.pdbx_seq_one_letter_code
_entity_poly.pdbx_strand_id
1 'polypeptide(L)'
;MVDATHTKFAAGDRSYFSLIKKEIHRRAIELGIPEKRAAQIDLIVAEITSNLYKYADGGEILLGSFSEGGNPYLEIICIDNGPGIANPGKMMQDGFSTGNTLGHGLGSIKRLSDTFDIYSLTGWGTILLSRVYVSEPAKNTSALTIRPIVLCKPGEETSGDGFFLKTSKDMFKIMLCDGLGHGPEANKAVNEAERNFRVCPDNGPVETLRFLHGPMKKTRGMVANMVCFDLKTKIWTSAGIGNIGVRWLGPNVAKNHMSYNGIVGHNIPNTMNAQEYPGDKYNQVVMASDG
;
A
#
# COMPACT_ATOMS: atom_id res chain seq x y z
N MET A 1 -7.44 -8.92 13.72
CA MET A 1 -7.76 -9.43 12.38
C MET A 1 -7.04 -8.51 11.42
N VAL A 2 -6.24 -9.09 10.55
CA VAL A 2 -5.57 -8.38 9.48
C VAL A 2 -6.60 -8.31 8.39
N ASP A 3 -6.93 -7.09 8.03
CA ASP A 3 -7.84 -6.84 6.95
C ASP A 3 -7.20 -5.87 5.98
N ALA A 4 -7.86 -5.66 4.84
CA ALA A 4 -7.41 -4.78 3.79
C ALA A 4 -6.94 -3.42 4.36
N THR A 5 -5.75 -3.00 3.95
CA THR A 5 -5.22 -1.69 4.32
C THR A 5 -6.05 -0.54 3.75
N HIS A 6 -6.76 -0.82 2.65
CA HIS A 6 -7.53 0.15 1.90
C HIS A 6 -8.93 -0.38 1.60
N THR A 7 -9.90 0.52 1.66
CA THR A 7 -11.25 0.31 1.13
C THR A 7 -11.34 0.98 -0.23
N LYS A 8 -11.86 0.27 -1.22
CA LYS A 8 -11.97 0.73 -2.60
C LYS A 8 -13.39 1.20 -2.89
N PHE A 9 -13.50 2.38 -3.48
CA PHE A 9 -14.75 2.97 -3.93
C PHE A 9 -14.72 3.15 -5.45
N ALA A 10 -15.73 2.63 -6.13
CA ALA A 10 -15.96 2.95 -7.53
C ALA A 10 -16.37 4.42 -7.64
N ALA A 11 -15.63 5.20 -8.43
CA ALA A 11 -15.85 6.63 -8.63
C ALA A 11 -16.13 6.95 -10.11
N GLY A 12 -16.70 5.98 -10.83
CA GLY A 12 -17.06 6.11 -12.24
C GLY A 12 -18.38 6.85 -12.51
N ASP A 13 -19.24 6.99 -11.50
CA ASP A 13 -20.53 7.69 -11.61
C ASP A 13 -20.68 8.73 -10.49
N ARG A 14 -21.14 9.91 -10.89
CA ARG A 14 -21.45 11.05 -10.02
C ARG A 14 -22.45 10.69 -8.92
N SER A 15 -23.33 9.71 -9.15
CA SER A 15 -24.30 9.22 -8.16
C SER A 15 -23.63 8.71 -6.87
N TYR A 16 -22.39 8.23 -6.94
CA TYR A 16 -21.65 7.70 -5.78
C TYR A 16 -20.85 8.76 -5.01
N PHE A 17 -20.64 9.96 -5.56
CA PHE A 17 -19.70 10.92 -4.98
C PHE A 17 -20.11 11.42 -3.59
N SER A 18 -21.41 11.61 -3.36
CA SER A 18 -21.92 12.03 -2.04
C SER A 18 -21.71 10.94 -0.99
N LEU A 19 -21.88 9.66 -1.37
CA LEU A 19 -21.64 8.51 -0.51
C LEU A 19 -20.15 8.36 -0.17
N ILE A 20 -19.28 8.46 -1.18
CA ILE A 20 -17.82 8.42 -0.99
C ILE A 20 -17.38 9.52 -0.03
N LYS A 21 -17.81 10.76 -0.26
CA LYS A 21 -17.49 11.88 0.62
C LYS A 21 -17.94 11.63 2.05
N LYS A 22 -19.19 11.18 2.24
CA LYS A 22 -19.74 10.90 3.58
C LYS A 22 -18.94 9.82 4.30
N GLU A 23 -18.52 8.79 3.58
CA GLU A 23 -17.76 7.67 4.13
C GLU A 23 -16.32 8.07 4.49
N ILE A 24 -15.65 8.83 3.63
CA ILE A 24 -14.32 9.40 3.91
C ILE A 24 -14.39 10.32 5.13
N HIS A 25 -15.41 11.19 5.21
CA HIS A 25 -15.62 12.07 6.35
C HIS A 25 -15.85 11.29 7.65
N ARG A 26 -16.72 10.28 7.62
CA ARG A 26 -16.97 9.39 8.77
C ARG A 26 -15.66 8.77 9.28
N ARG A 27 -14.84 8.23 8.37
CA ARG A 27 -13.57 7.59 8.71
C ARG A 27 -12.53 8.58 9.22
N ALA A 28 -12.54 9.83 8.74
CA ALA A 28 -11.71 10.90 9.27
C ALA A 28 -12.03 11.18 10.75
N ILE A 29 -13.31 11.32 11.09
CA ILE A 29 -13.76 11.56 12.46
C ILE A 29 -13.42 10.38 13.37
N GLU A 30 -13.64 9.14 12.92
CA GLU A 30 -13.28 7.93 13.67
C GLU A 30 -11.78 7.79 13.94
N LEU A 31 -10.95 8.30 13.03
CA LEU A 31 -9.50 8.35 13.20
C LEU A 31 -9.04 9.44 14.18
N GLY A 32 -9.96 10.32 14.61
CA GLY A 32 -9.67 11.44 15.51
C GLY A 32 -9.21 12.72 14.81
N ILE A 33 -9.45 12.84 13.49
CA ILE A 33 -9.13 14.07 12.76
C ILE A 33 -10.05 15.21 13.27
N PRO A 34 -9.51 16.38 13.66
CA PRO A 34 -10.32 17.50 14.14
C PRO A 34 -11.34 17.98 13.07
N GLU A 35 -12.52 18.44 13.49
CA GLU A 35 -13.61 18.85 12.58
C GLU A 35 -13.17 19.84 11.50
N LYS A 36 -12.34 20.84 11.86
CA LYS A 36 -11.78 21.79 10.90
C LYS A 36 -10.98 21.11 9.79
N ARG A 37 -10.20 20.07 10.13
CA ARG A 37 -9.42 19.29 9.16
C ARG A 37 -10.31 18.31 8.39
N ALA A 38 -11.34 17.75 9.02
CA ALA A 38 -12.34 16.94 8.32
C ALA A 38 -13.06 17.74 7.22
N ALA A 39 -13.39 19.01 7.48
CA ALA A 39 -13.93 19.92 6.47
C ALA A 39 -12.93 20.20 5.32
N GLN A 40 -11.62 20.20 5.60
CA GLN A 40 -10.60 20.31 4.55
C GLN A 40 -10.52 19.04 3.70
N ILE A 41 -10.65 17.86 4.33
CA ILE A 41 -10.75 16.58 3.62
C ILE A 41 -11.98 16.57 2.70
N ASP A 42 -13.11 17.10 3.16
CA ASP A 42 -14.31 17.23 2.32
C ASP A 42 -14.08 18.07 1.05
N LEU A 43 -13.27 19.13 1.15
CA LEU A 43 -12.88 19.95 0.00
C LEU A 43 -11.94 19.17 -0.93
N ILE A 44 -10.96 18.44 -0.37
CA ILE A 44 -10.08 17.56 -1.14
C ILE A 44 -10.90 16.55 -1.95
N VAL A 45 -11.83 15.85 -1.31
CA VAL A 45 -12.68 14.84 -1.98
C VAL A 45 -13.58 15.47 -3.03
N ALA A 46 -14.12 16.68 -2.77
CA ALA A 46 -14.93 17.39 -3.75
C ALA A 46 -14.13 17.76 -5.02
N GLU A 47 -12.88 18.18 -4.86
CA GLU A 47 -11.98 18.46 -6.00
C GLU A 47 -11.56 17.19 -6.74
N ILE A 48 -11.23 16.10 -6.02
CA ILE A 48 -10.91 14.80 -6.62
C ILE A 48 -12.08 14.30 -7.48
N THR A 49 -13.28 14.24 -6.90
CA THR A 49 -14.48 13.74 -7.59
C THR A 49 -14.92 14.65 -8.75
N SER A 50 -14.77 15.96 -8.61
CA SER A 50 -14.97 16.93 -9.70
C SER A 50 -13.99 16.70 -10.86
N ASN A 51 -12.71 16.44 -10.57
CA ASN A 51 -11.71 16.15 -11.59
C ASN A 51 -11.97 14.83 -12.31
N LEU A 52 -12.33 13.77 -11.57
CA LEU A 52 -12.74 12.49 -12.14
C LEU A 52 -13.88 12.67 -13.14
N TYR A 53 -14.93 13.41 -12.78
CA TYR A 53 -16.08 13.63 -13.65
C TYR A 53 -15.77 14.45 -14.90
N LYS A 54 -14.89 15.46 -14.79
CA LYS A 54 -14.61 16.37 -15.90
C LYS A 54 -13.58 15.83 -16.88
N TYR A 55 -12.62 15.02 -16.42
CA TYR A 55 -11.40 14.73 -17.17
C TYR A 55 -11.09 13.26 -17.30
N ALA A 56 -11.79 12.37 -16.59
CA ALA A 56 -11.57 10.94 -16.69
C ALA A 56 -12.81 10.21 -17.18
N ASP A 57 -12.62 9.05 -17.81
CA ASP A 57 -13.69 8.11 -18.14
C ASP A 57 -13.84 7.09 -16.99
N GLY A 58 -14.12 7.64 -15.82
CA GLY A 58 -14.19 6.92 -14.56
C GLY A 58 -12.86 6.78 -13.82
N GLY A 59 -12.92 6.03 -12.71
CA GLY A 59 -11.81 5.85 -11.79
C GLY A 59 -12.26 5.25 -10.47
N GLU A 60 -11.33 5.15 -9.54
CA GLU A 60 -11.56 4.63 -8.21
C GLU A 60 -10.83 5.45 -7.14
N ILE A 61 -11.37 5.42 -5.94
CA ILE A 61 -10.77 6.02 -4.76
C ILE A 61 -10.45 4.93 -3.76
N LEU A 62 -9.20 4.84 -3.34
CA LEU A 62 -8.75 3.98 -2.25
C LEU A 62 -8.61 4.82 -0.98
N LEU A 63 -9.21 4.35 0.11
CA LEU A 63 -9.19 5.01 1.41
C LEU A 63 -8.47 4.11 2.42
N GLY A 64 -7.37 4.61 2.98
CA GLY A 64 -6.60 3.93 4.01
C GLY A 64 -6.51 4.76 5.30
N SER A 65 -6.33 4.09 6.43
CA SER A 65 -6.06 4.72 7.73
C SER A 65 -4.78 4.13 8.29
N PHE A 66 -3.82 4.98 8.61
CA PHE A 66 -2.47 4.57 8.97
C PHE A 66 -1.96 5.40 10.16
N SER A 67 -0.78 5.05 10.65
CA SER A 67 -0.06 5.83 11.65
C SER A 67 1.43 5.83 11.33
N GLU A 68 2.05 7.01 11.43
CA GLU A 68 3.49 7.18 11.26
C GLU A 68 4.04 7.88 12.51
N GLY A 69 4.98 7.24 13.21
CA GLY A 69 5.51 7.77 14.48
C GLY A 69 4.45 7.94 15.58
N GLY A 70 3.35 7.19 15.52
CA GLY A 70 2.22 7.33 16.45
C GLY A 70 1.24 8.44 16.09
N ASN A 71 1.47 9.21 15.02
CA ASN A 71 0.52 10.19 14.49
C ASN A 71 -0.36 9.54 13.42
N PRO A 72 -1.68 9.35 13.66
CA PRO A 72 -2.57 8.77 12.68
C PRO A 72 -2.77 9.70 11.47
N TYR A 73 -3.02 9.11 10.30
CA TYR A 73 -3.37 9.85 9.08
C TYR A 73 -4.34 9.08 8.20
N LEU A 74 -5.15 9.84 7.46
CA LEU A 74 -6.02 9.34 6.42
C LEU A 74 -5.29 9.43 5.08
N GLU A 75 -5.30 8.35 4.32
CA GLU A 75 -4.74 8.26 2.97
C GLU A 75 -5.88 8.14 1.96
N ILE A 76 -5.85 9.00 0.95
CA ILE A 76 -6.78 9.00 -0.18
C ILE A 76 -5.94 8.87 -1.45
N ILE A 77 -6.12 7.77 -2.16
CA ILE A 77 -5.51 7.53 -3.47
C ILE A 77 -6.63 7.57 -4.51
N CYS A 78 -6.54 8.46 -5.48
CA CYS A 78 -7.42 8.48 -6.64
C CYS A 78 -6.66 7.90 -7.83
N ILE A 79 -7.28 6.95 -8.53
CA ILE A 79 -6.74 6.33 -9.74
C ILE A 79 -7.77 6.52 -10.84
N ASP A 80 -7.38 7.17 -11.93
CA ASP A 80 -8.23 7.41 -13.08
C ASP A 80 -7.65 6.85 -14.37
N ASN A 81 -8.53 6.59 -15.34
CA ASN A 81 -8.18 6.14 -16.68
C ASN A 81 -8.41 7.25 -17.71
N GLY A 82 -8.21 8.51 -17.31
CA GLY A 82 -8.35 9.66 -18.20
C GLY A 82 -7.21 9.74 -19.24
N PRO A 83 -7.16 10.80 -20.06
CA PRO A 83 -6.11 10.98 -21.06
C PRO A 83 -4.72 11.25 -20.46
N GLY A 84 -4.63 11.39 -19.13
CA GLY A 84 -3.43 11.81 -18.42
C GLY A 84 -3.09 13.29 -18.63
N ILE A 85 -2.06 13.75 -17.91
CA ILE A 85 -1.61 15.13 -17.84
C ILE A 85 -0.18 15.20 -18.40
N ALA A 86 0.01 15.95 -19.48
CA ALA A 86 1.30 16.03 -20.17
C ALA A 86 2.42 16.67 -19.33
N ASN A 87 2.11 17.64 -18.46
CA ASN A 87 3.08 18.24 -17.54
C ASN A 87 2.42 18.59 -16.20
N PRO A 88 2.33 17.63 -15.27
CA PRO A 88 1.70 17.83 -13.97
C PRO A 88 2.39 18.93 -13.15
N GLY A 89 3.73 18.98 -13.20
CA GLY A 89 4.52 19.98 -12.48
C GLY A 89 4.18 21.41 -12.89
N LYS A 90 4.00 21.66 -14.19
CA LYS A 90 3.57 22.96 -14.71
C LYS A 90 2.14 23.31 -14.27
N MET A 91 1.21 22.35 -14.31
CA MET A 91 -0.17 22.57 -13.85
C MET A 91 -0.28 22.88 -12.35
N MET A 92 0.68 22.43 -11.56
CA MET A 92 0.75 22.73 -10.12
C MET A 92 1.34 24.12 -9.82
N GLN A 93 2.16 24.68 -10.72
CA GLN A 93 2.80 26.00 -10.57
C GLN A 93 1.93 27.12 -11.15
N ASP A 94 1.35 26.87 -12.33
CA ASP A 94 0.54 27.84 -13.08
C ASP A 94 -0.87 27.97 -12.47
N GLY A 95 -0.95 28.39 -11.20
CA GLY A 95 -2.20 28.80 -10.54
C GLY A 95 -2.95 29.94 -11.23
N PHE A 96 -2.64 30.24 -12.50
CA PHE A 96 -3.25 31.22 -13.36
C PHE A 96 -3.52 30.62 -14.76
N SER A 97 -4.79 30.32 -14.99
CA SER A 97 -5.52 30.54 -16.25
C SER A 97 -4.84 30.16 -17.58
N THR A 98 -5.33 29.06 -18.17
CA THR A 98 -5.89 29.07 -19.54
C THR A 98 -7.00 28.01 -19.64
N GLY A 99 -8.27 28.43 -19.58
CA GLY A 99 -9.45 27.59 -19.88
C GLY A 99 -9.92 26.63 -18.76
N ASN A 100 -10.97 27.01 -18.03
CA ASN A 100 -11.79 26.19 -17.12
C ASN A 100 -11.09 25.18 -16.17
N THR A 101 -10.86 25.63 -14.93
CA THR A 101 -10.98 24.90 -13.65
C THR A 101 -9.97 23.82 -13.22
N LEU A 102 -9.05 23.31 -14.05
CA LEU A 102 -8.11 22.25 -13.62
C LEU A 102 -7.02 22.68 -12.62
N GLY A 103 -6.39 23.84 -12.83
CA GLY A 103 -5.21 24.28 -12.06
C GLY A 103 -5.52 24.66 -10.61
N HIS A 104 -6.72 25.15 -10.32
CA HIS A 104 -7.12 25.49 -8.95
C HIS A 104 -7.42 24.25 -8.10
N GLY A 105 -8.02 23.21 -8.68
CA GLY A 105 -8.41 21.99 -7.94
C GLY A 105 -7.20 21.24 -7.40
N LEU A 106 -6.23 20.92 -8.27
CA LEU A 106 -5.00 20.23 -7.86
C LEU A 106 -4.16 21.06 -6.88
N GLY A 107 -4.07 22.37 -7.10
CA GLY A 107 -3.39 23.28 -6.18
C GLY A 107 -4.07 23.34 -4.80
N SER A 108 -5.40 23.31 -4.76
CA SER A 108 -6.17 23.24 -3.51
C SER A 108 -5.94 21.94 -2.77
N ILE A 109 -5.99 20.79 -3.46
CA ILE A 109 -5.72 19.48 -2.85
C ILE A 109 -4.32 19.48 -2.23
N LYS A 110 -3.30 19.92 -2.97
CA LYS A 110 -1.92 20.00 -2.47
C LYS A 110 -1.81 20.87 -1.21
N ARG A 111 -2.44 22.05 -1.20
CA ARG A 111 -2.38 22.98 -0.05
C ARG A 111 -3.08 22.46 1.21
N LEU A 112 -4.12 21.65 1.03
CA LEU A 112 -4.91 21.10 2.13
C LEU A 112 -4.36 19.76 2.65
N SER A 113 -3.47 19.13 1.89
CA SER A 113 -2.82 17.86 2.25
C SER A 113 -1.51 18.11 3.00
N ASP A 114 -1.17 17.24 3.96
CA ASP A 114 0.18 17.25 4.54
C ASP A 114 1.18 16.54 3.62
N THR A 115 0.73 15.52 2.90
CA THR A 115 1.49 14.85 1.84
C THR A 115 0.66 14.79 0.58
N PHE A 116 1.25 15.20 -0.54
CA PHE A 116 0.63 15.18 -1.84
C PHE A 116 1.60 14.61 -2.86
N ASP A 117 1.14 13.70 -3.70
CA ASP A 117 1.88 13.23 -4.86
C ASP A 117 0.94 13.05 -6.05
N ILE A 118 1.47 13.18 -7.25
CA ILE A 118 0.73 12.99 -8.49
C ILE A 118 1.62 12.34 -9.53
N TYR A 119 1.16 11.21 -10.05
CA TYR A 119 1.77 10.53 -11.17
C TYR A 119 0.76 10.51 -12.32
N SER A 120 1.16 10.97 -13.49
CA SER A 120 0.28 10.98 -14.65
C SER A 120 1.07 10.62 -15.90
N LEU A 121 0.44 9.81 -16.75
CA LEU A 121 1.02 9.39 -18.02
C LEU A 121 -0.01 9.59 -19.12
N THR A 122 0.37 10.31 -20.17
CA THR A 122 -0.50 10.58 -21.32
C THR A 122 -0.95 9.27 -21.97
N GLY A 123 -2.27 9.13 -22.16
CA GLY A 123 -2.90 7.94 -22.71
C GLY A 123 -3.08 6.79 -21.72
N TRP A 124 -2.69 6.96 -20.45
CA TRP A 124 -2.84 5.94 -19.41
C TRP A 124 -3.76 6.40 -18.28
N GLY A 125 -3.58 7.62 -17.78
CA GLY A 125 -4.39 8.15 -16.68
C GLY A 125 -3.56 8.87 -15.62
N THR A 126 -4.17 9.12 -14.46
CA THR A 126 -3.55 9.83 -13.34
C THR A 126 -3.78 9.10 -12.01
N ILE A 127 -2.73 9.01 -11.21
CA ILE A 127 -2.78 8.65 -9.79
C ILE A 127 -2.51 9.91 -8.97
N LEU A 128 -3.41 10.21 -8.03
CA LEU A 128 -3.25 11.27 -7.05
C LEU A 128 -3.23 10.67 -5.65
N LEU A 129 -2.26 11.08 -4.84
CA LEU A 129 -2.15 10.74 -3.43
C LEU A 129 -2.37 11.99 -2.58
N SER A 130 -3.22 11.87 -1.56
CA SER A 130 -3.42 12.87 -0.51
C SER A 130 -3.37 12.19 0.85
N ARG A 131 -2.50 12.67 1.75
CA ARG A 131 -2.50 12.27 3.16
C ARG A 131 -2.81 13.47 4.06
N VAL A 132 -3.69 13.25 5.03
CA VAL A 132 -4.05 14.23 6.05
C VAL A 132 -3.92 13.59 7.43
N TYR A 133 -3.00 14.11 8.24
CA TYR A 133 -2.68 13.65 9.58
C TYR A 133 -3.64 14.25 10.61
N VAL A 134 -3.78 13.59 11.75
CA VAL A 134 -4.55 14.10 12.89
C VAL A 134 -3.90 15.37 13.44
N SER A 135 -2.59 15.33 13.68
CA SER A 135 -1.76 16.49 14.06
C SER A 135 -0.69 16.77 13.01
N GLU A 136 0.01 17.90 13.10
CA GLU A 136 1.12 18.20 12.18
C GLU A 136 2.17 17.07 12.21
N PRO A 137 2.55 16.52 11.05
CA PRO A 137 3.51 15.43 11.01
C PRO A 137 4.90 15.93 11.43
N ALA A 138 5.54 15.20 12.34
CA ALA A 138 6.94 15.41 12.65
C ALA A 138 7.81 15.09 11.42
N LYS A 139 9.02 15.66 11.36
CA LYS A 139 10.00 15.26 10.33
C LYS A 139 10.25 13.75 10.45
N ASN A 140 9.97 13.02 9.38
CA ASN A 140 10.19 11.58 9.35
C ASN A 140 11.70 11.30 9.37
N THR A 141 12.18 10.69 10.46
CA THR A 141 13.57 10.27 10.66
C THR A 141 13.73 8.75 10.51
N SER A 142 12.68 8.03 10.10
CA SER A 142 12.74 6.59 9.92
C SER A 142 13.74 6.21 8.83
N ALA A 143 14.55 5.20 9.11
CA ALA A 143 15.45 4.61 8.13
C ALA A 143 14.70 3.84 7.02
N LEU A 144 13.39 3.59 7.20
CA LEU A 144 12.57 2.82 6.29
C LEU A 144 11.21 3.49 6.07
N THR A 145 10.83 3.64 4.80
CA THR A 145 9.51 4.10 4.35
C THR A 145 8.74 2.91 3.79
N ILE A 146 7.52 2.69 4.26
CA ILE A 146 6.68 1.53 3.87
C ILE A 146 5.29 2.03 3.51
N ARG A 147 4.78 1.62 2.34
CA ARG A 147 3.49 2.03 1.78
C ARG A 147 2.75 0.81 1.23
N PRO A 148 2.05 0.03 2.08
CA PRO A 148 1.34 -1.16 1.64
C PRO A 148 -0.03 -0.79 1.05
N ILE A 149 -0.41 -1.46 -0.03
CA ILE A 149 -1.77 -1.43 -0.58
C ILE A 149 -2.24 -2.87 -0.66
N VAL A 150 -3.28 -3.16 0.11
CA VAL A 150 -3.98 -4.46 0.19
C VAL A 150 -5.46 -4.15 0.08
N LEU A 151 -6.12 -4.81 -0.87
CA LEU A 151 -7.53 -4.63 -1.20
C LEU A 151 -8.26 -5.98 -1.09
N CYS A 152 -9.57 -5.92 -0.86
CA CYS A 152 -10.44 -7.08 -1.02
C CYS A 152 -10.75 -7.28 -2.51
N LYS A 153 -10.84 -8.54 -2.94
CA LYS A 153 -11.40 -8.88 -4.25
C LYS A 153 -12.84 -8.33 -4.35
N PRO A 154 -13.28 -7.79 -5.49
CA PRO A 154 -14.65 -7.30 -5.64
C PRO A 154 -15.68 -8.35 -5.21
N GLY A 155 -16.60 -7.94 -4.32
CA GLY A 155 -17.63 -8.81 -3.74
C GLY A 155 -17.23 -9.50 -2.44
N GLU A 156 -15.98 -9.39 -2.00
CA GLU A 156 -15.50 -9.92 -0.72
C GLU A 156 -15.39 -8.81 0.34
N GLU A 157 -15.67 -9.16 1.59
CA GLU A 157 -15.52 -8.25 2.73
C GLU A 157 -14.12 -8.30 3.36
N THR A 158 -13.35 -9.36 3.10
CA THR A 158 -12.00 -9.56 3.65
C THR A 158 -11.01 -9.91 2.55
N SER A 159 -9.76 -9.48 2.71
CA SER A 159 -8.70 -9.77 1.74
C SER A 159 -8.06 -11.13 1.98
N GLY A 160 -7.80 -11.86 0.89
CA GLY A 160 -6.96 -13.05 0.89
C GLY A 160 -5.46 -12.74 1.00
N ASP A 161 -5.08 -11.46 0.90
CA ASP A 161 -3.72 -10.99 0.94
C ASP A 161 -3.37 -10.35 2.29
N GLY A 162 -2.09 -10.35 2.63
CA GLY A 162 -1.59 -9.78 3.89
C GLY A 162 -0.21 -9.17 3.77
N PHE A 163 -0.07 -7.96 4.34
CA PHE A 163 1.21 -7.30 4.51
C PHE A 163 1.54 -7.16 6.00
N PHE A 164 2.76 -7.54 6.39
CA PHE A 164 3.20 -7.53 7.78
C PHE A 164 4.59 -6.92 7.94
N LEU A 165 4.74 -6.12 8.99
CA LEU A 165 6.03 -5.55 9.41
C LEU A 165 6.29 -5.91 10.87
N LYS A 166 7.51 -6.39 11.15
CA LYS A 166 8.08 -6.51 12.48
C LYS A 166 9.41 -5.75 12.51
N THR A 167 9.49 -4.75 13.37
CA THR A 167 10.69 -3.93 13.57
C THR A 167 11.33 -4.27 14.90
N SER A 168 12.66 -4.33 14.93
CA SER A 168 13.46 -4.40 16.16
C SER A 168 14.56 -3.33 16.13
N LYS A 169 15.41 -3.28 17.16
CA LYS A 169 16.55 -2.34 17.21
C LYS A 169 17.57 -2.57 16.09
N ASP A 170 17.67 -3.82 15.62
CA ASP A 170 18.74 -4.25 14.72
C ASP A 170 18.23 -4.62 13.32
N MET A 171 16.92 -4.70 13.10
CA MET A 171 16.38 -5.18 11.82
C MET A 171 14.94 -4.77 11.52
N PHE A 172 14.60 -4.86 10.25
CA PHE A 172 13.23 -4.89 9.74
C PHE A 172 12.92 -6.28 9.19
N LYS A 173 11.69 -6.73 9.36
CA LYS A 173 11.17 -7.97 8.77
C LYS A 173 9.81 -7.71 8.16
N ILE A 174 9.67 -8.00 6.88
CA ILE A 174 8.52 -7.70 6.06
C ILE A 174 8.02 -9.01 5.43
N MET A 175 6.71 -9.24 5.49
CA MET A 175 6.06 -10.33 4.79
C MET A 175 4.95 -9.80 3.91
N LEU A 176 4.93 -10.23 2.66
CA LEU A 176 3.74 -10.17 1.81
C LEU A 176 3.32 -11.61 1.53
N CYS A 177 2.05 -11.91 1.75
CA CYS A 177 1.49 -13.23 1.47
C CYS A 177 0.11 -13.14 0.83
N ASP A 178 -0.25 -14.21 0.14
CA ASP A 178 -1.55 -14.42 -0.50
C ASP A 178 -2.02 -15.83 -0.13
N GLY A 179 -3.14 -15.89 0.58
CA GLY A 179 -3.81 -17.10 1.02
C GLY A 179 -4.61 -17.74 -0.11
N LEU A 180 -4.50 -19.06 -0.28
CA LEU A 180 -5.09 -19.71 -1.45
C LEU A 180 -6.61 -19.48 -1.60
N GLY A 181 -6.96 -18.86 -2.73
CA GLY A 181 -8.33 -18.49 -3.09
C GLY A 181 -8.63 -17.03 -2.76
N HIS A 182 -9.83 -16.74 -2.29
CA HIS A 182 -10.22 -15.40 -1.85
C HIS A 182 -11.28 -15.47 -0.76
N GLY A 183 -11.60 -14.33 -0.17
CA GLY A 183 -12.64 -14.21 0.84
C GLY A 183 -12.23 -14.80 2.20
N PRO A 184 -13.22 -15.14 3.06
CA PRO A 184 -12.97 -15.45 4.47
C PRO A 184 -12.00 -16.61 4.72
N GLU A 185 -11.97 -17.64 3.88
CA GLU A 185 -11.08 -18.79 4.08
C GLU A 185 -9.62 -18.49 3.73
N ALA A 186 -9.37 -17.68 2.70
CA ALA A 186 -8.03 -17.17 2.39
C ALA A 186 -7.57 -16.21 3.49
N ASN A 187 -8.45 -15.31 3.93
CA ASN A 187 -8.18 -14.39 5.02
C ASN A 187 -7.87 -15.11 6.35
N LYS A 188 -8.53 -16.24 6.65
CA LYS A 188 -8.19 -17.09 7.81
C LYS A 188 -6.75 -17.60 7.76
N ALA A 189 -6.26 -18.00 6.58
CA ALA A 189 -4.87 -18.42 6.40
C ALA A 189 -3.91 -17.24 6.68
N VAL A 190 -4.19 -16.07 6.12
CA VAL A 190 -3.39 -14.85 6.35
C VAL A 190 -3.36 -14.43 7.82
N ASN A 191 -4.49 -14.49 8.52
CA ASN A 191 -4.55 -14.19 9.96
C ASN A 191 -3.75 -15.19 10.80
N GLU A 192 -3.77 -16.48 10.45
CA GLU A 192 -2.94 -17.49 11.11
C GLU A 192 -1.45 -17.21 10.87
N ALA A 193 -1.09 -16.82 9.65
CA ALA A 193 0.28 -16.43 9.31
C ALA A 193 0.73 -15.20 10.11
N GLU A 194 -0.10 -14.18 10.25
CA GLU A 194 0.19 -12.99 11.06
C GLU A 194 0.49 -13.35 12.52
N ARG A 195 -0.41 -14.13 13.15
CA ARG A 195 -0.26 -14.54 14.55
C ARG A 195 1.10 -15.18 14.80
N ASN A 196 1.49 -16.10 13.92
CA ASN A 196 2.76 -16.81 14.03
C ASN A 196 3.95 -15.92 13.63
N PHE A 197 3.81 -15.04 12.64
CA PHE A 197 4.84 -14.09 12.21
C PHE A 197 5.25 -13.15 13.34
N ARG A 198 4.27 -12.64 14.11
CA ARG A 198 4.53 -11.74 15.25
C ARG A 198 5.39 -12.40 16.32
N VAL A 199 5.15 -13.67 16.62
CA VAL A 199 5.88 -14.42 17.68
C VAL A 199 7.10 -15.17 17.18
N CYS A 200 7.33 -15.25 15.86
CA CYS A 200 8.48 -15.94 15.27
C CYS A 200 9.80 -15.35 15.82
N PRO A 201 10.66 -16.20 16.43
CA PRO A 201 11.92 -15.77 17.04
C PRO A 201 13.05 -15.61 16.02
N ASP A 202 12.98 -16.31 14.89
CA ASP A 202 14.03 -16.33 13.88
C ASP A 202 14.11 -15.01 13.14
N ASN A 203 15.30 -14.57 12.76
CA ASN A 203 15.50 -13.29 12.07
C ASN A 203 15.65 -13.44 10.55
N GLY A 204 15.97 -14.65 10.08
CA GLY A 204 16.17 -14.92 8.66
C GLY A 204 14.86 -15.21 7.91
N PRO A 205 14.82 -14.95 6.60
CA PRO A 205 13.61 -15.12 5.82
C PRO A 205 13.22 -16.59 5.62
N VAL A 206 14.22 -17.47 5.43
CA VAL A 206 14.01 -18.91 5.22
C VAL A 206 13.47 -19.57 6.49
N GLU A 207 14.08 -19.24 7.63
CA GLU A 207 13.72 -19.77 8.95
C GLU A 207 12.31 -19.32 9.32
N THR A 208 11.97 -18.06 9.05
CA THR A 208 10.61 -17.55 9.26
C THR A 208 9.59 -18.31 8.40
N LEU A 209 9.88 -18.56 7.12
CA LEU A 209 8.99 -19.35 6.26
C LEU A 209 8.82 -20.80 6.75
N ARG A 210 9.89 -21.44 7.24
CA ARG A 210 9.83 -22.78 7.83
C ARG A 210 9.03 -22.80 9.13
N PHE A 211 9.22 -21.79 9.98
CA PHE A 211 8.45 -21.61 11.21
C PHE A 211 6.95 -21.51 10.91
N LEU A 212 6.58 -20.71 9.91
CA LEU A 212 5.18 -20.55 9.48
C LEU A 212 4.59 -21.83 8.87
N HIS A 213 5.39 -22.67 8.21
CA HIS A 213 4.87 -23.84 7.50
C HIS A 213 4.07 -24.81 8.39
N GLY A 214 4.50 -25.06 9.63
CA GLY A 214 3.83 -25.97 10.55
C GLY A 214 2.40 -25.54 10.93
N PRO A 215 2.22 -24.35 11.55
CA PRO A 215 0.90 -23.81 11.91
C PRO A 215 -0.06 -23.70 10.73
N MET A 216 0.46 -23.39 9.55
CA MET A 216 -0.34 -23.20 8.34
C MET A 216 -0.95 -24.48 7.76
N LYS A 217 -0.53 -25.68 8.21
CA LYS A 217 -1.03 -26.98 7.69
C LYS A 217 -2.54 -27.21 7.86
N LYS A 218 -3.18 -26.52 8.79
CA LYS A 218 -4.63 -26.62 9.04
C LYS A 218 -5.44 -25.53 8.34
N THR A 219 -4.79 -24.72 7.51
CA THR A 219 -5.41 -23.64 6.73
C THR A 219 -5.49 -24.02 5.26
N ARG A 220 -6.02 -23.13 4.42
CA ARG A 220 -5.89 -23.28 2.96
C ARG A 220 -4.44 -23.20 2.47
N GLY A 221 -3.51 -22.74 3.30
CA GLY A 221 -2.13 -22.45 2.89
C GLY A 221 -2.03 -21.11 2.19
N MET A 222 -0.80 -20.71 1.89
CA MET A 222 -0.50 -19.43 1.25
C MET A 222 0.80 -19.48 0.45
N VAL A 223 0.92 -18.56 -0.50
CA VAL A 223 2.20 -18.15 -1.06
C VAL A 223 2.70 -16.94 -0.27
N ALA A 224 4.01 -16.79 -0.10
CA ALA A 224 4.57 -15.71 0.71
C ALA A 224 5.99 -15.37 0.28
N ASN A 225 6.36 -14.09 0.39
CA ASN A 225 7.75 -13.66 0.35
C ASN A 225 8.12 -12.91 1.63
N MET A 226 9.26 -13.30 2.19
CA MET A 226 9.85 -12.70 3.37
C MET A 226 11.06 -11.85 2.97
N VAL A 227 11.11 -10.63 3.47
CA VAL A 227 12.20 -9.68 3.28
C VAL A 227 12.67 -9.18 4.63
N CYS A 228 13.95 -9.37 4.93
CA CYS A 228 14.58 -8.86 6.15
C CYS A 228 15.67 -7.86 5.81
N PHE A 229 15.83 -6.82 6.62
CA PHE A 229 16.96 -5.89 6.54
C PHE A 229 17.73 -5.88 7.83
N ASP A 230 19.04 -6.05 7.76
CA ASP A 230 19.93 -5.90 8.89
C ASP A 230 20.47 -4.46 8.95
N LEU A 231 20.23 -3.77 10.06
CA LEU A 231 20.65 -2.37 10.25
C LEU A 231 22.15 -2.21 10.48
N LYS A 232 22.86 -3.26 10.88
CA LYS A 232 24.32 -3.26 11.12
C LYS A 232 25.07 -3.52 9.83
N THR A 233 24.71 -4.59 9.10
CA THR A 233 25.39 -4.97 7.85
C THR A 233 24.87 -4.18 6.64
N LYS A 234 23.67 -3.58 6.75
CA LYS A 234 22.97 -2.89 5.66
C LYS A 234 22.67 -3.81 4.47
N ILE A 235 22.42 -5.09 4.75
CA ILE A 235 22.08 -6.10 3.74
C ILE A 235 20.60 -6.46 3.88
N TRP A 236 19.91 -6.48 2.73
CA TRP A 236 18.61 -7.12 2.61
C TRP A 236 18.78 -8.60 2.36
N THR A 237 17.96 -9.43 2.99
CA THR A 237 17.84 -10.85 2.70
C THR A 237 16.39 -11.16 2.33
N SER A 238 16.18 -12.03 1.35
CA SER A 238 14.83 -12.41 0.93
C SER A 238 14.73 -13.88 0.55
N ALA A 239 13.57 -14.45 0.82
CA ALA A 239 13.17 -15.78 0.36
C ALA A 239 11.66 -15.81 0.18
N GLY A 240 11.19 -16.39 -0.94
CA GLY A 240 9.78 -16.56 -1.22
C GLY A 240 9.41 -17.99 -1.61
N ILE A 241 8.16 -18.34 -1.37
CA ILE A 241 7.52 -19.60 -1.80
C ILE A 241 6.24 -19.23 -2.55
N GLY A 242 6.13 -19.72 -3.78
CA GLY A 242 5.03 -19.40 -4.70
C GLY A 242 5.36 -18.22 -5.61
N ASN A 243 4.35 -17.40 -5.90
CA ASN A 243 4.35 -16.42 -6.99
C ASN A 243 4.26 -14.95 -6.52
N ILE A 244 4.55 -14.65 -5.25
CA ILE A 244 4.72 -13.26 -4.81
C ILE A 244 5.90 -12.64 -5.57
N GLY A 245 5.60 -11.66 -6.41
CA GLY A 245 6.58 -10.91 -7.19
C GLY A 245 7.35 -9.96 -6.29
N VAL A 246 8.68 -10.00 -6.37
CA VAL A 246 9.55 -9.06 -5.65
C VAL A 246 10.62 -8.52 -6.58
N ARG A 247 10.68 -7.19 -6.66
CA ARG A 247 11.62 -6.45 -7.50
C ARG A 247 12.42 -5.47 -6.65
N TRP A 248 13.73 -5.63 -6.73
CA TRP A 248 14.73 -4.78 -6.08
C TRP A 248 15.13 -3.68 -7.04
N LEU A 249 15.17 -2.46 -6.55
CA LEU A 249 15.44 -1.26 -7.33
C LEU A 249 16.52 -0.42 -6.64
N GLY A 250 17.40 0.14 -7.46
CA GLY A 250 18.40 1.14 -7.11
C GLY A 250 18.55 2.15 -8.23
N PRO A 251 19.43 3.16 -8.08
CA PRO A 251 19.53 4.28 -9.02
C PRO A 251 19.70 3.87 -10.50
N ASN A 252 20.45 2.80 -10.77
CA ASN A 252 20.72 2.30 -12.12
C ASN A 252 20.65 0.76 -12.22
N VAL A 253 19.99 0.11 -11.26
CA VAL A 253 19.93 -1.35 -11.21
C VAL A 253 18.54 -1.81 -10.81
N ALA A 254 18.07 -2.86 -11.46
CA ALA A 254 16.85 -3.56 -11.08
C ALA A 254 17.12 -5.07 -11.10
N LYS A 255 16.59 -5.80 -10.11
CA LYS A 255 16.73 -7.25 -10.04
C LYS A 255 15.44 -7.89 -9.53
N ASN A 256 14.97 -8.92 -10.23
CA ASN A 256 13.84 -9.73 -9.77
C ASN A 256 14.35 -10.77 -8.75
N HIS A 257 13.57 -10.98 -7.70
CA HIS A 257 13.75 -12.09 -6.78
C HIS A 257 13.16 -13.36 -7.38
N MET A 258 13.86 -14.48 -7.21
CA MET A 258 13.35 -15.79 -7.61
C MET A 258 12.81 -16.55 -6.39
N SER A 259 11.50 -16.74 -6.34
CA SER A 259 10.83 -17.54 -5.33
C SER A 259 10.94 -19.04 -5.66
N TYR A 260 10.84 -19.89 -4.65
CA TYR A 260 10.75 -21.33 -4.83
C TYR A 260 9.32 -21.76 -5.13
N ASN A 261 9.15 -22.87 -5.85
CA ASN A 261 7.84 -23.49 -6.03
C ASN A 261 7.35 -24.13 -4.72
N GLY A 262 6.08 -23.93 -4.38
CA GLY A 262 5.44 -24.53 -3.22
C GLY A 262 4.32 -23.68 -2.65
N ILE A 263 3.71 -24.18 -1.58
CA ILE A 263 2.68 -23.51 -0.80
C ILE A 263 3.01 -23.71 0.69
N VAL A 264 3.13 -22.61 1.44
CA VAL A 264 3.31 -22.65 2.89
C VAL A 264 2.06 -23.27 3.53
N GLY A 265 2.24 -24.29 4.38
CA GLY A 265 1.16 -25.13 4.90
C GLY A 265 0.89 -26.41 4.13
N HIS A 266 1.40 -26.57 2.89
CA HIS A 266 1.25 -27.82 2.13
C HIS A 266 2.59 -28.44 1.79
N ASN A 267 3.35 -27.81 0.89
CA ASN A 267 4.63 -28.30 0.39
C ASN A 267 5.62 -27.15 0.26
N ILE A 268 6.77 -27.28 0.92
CA ILE A 268 7.88 -26.33 0.78
C ILE A 268 9.15 -27.10 0.41
N PRO A 269 10.11 -26.49 -0.30
CA PRO A 269 11.36 -27.16 -0.64
C PRO A 269 12.16 -27.59 0.60
N ASN A 270 12.82 -28.74 0.49
CA ASN A 270 13.74 -29.22 1.53
C ASN A 270 14.92 -28.26 1.71
N THR A 271 15.49 -27.78 0.60
CA THR A 271 16.61 -26.83 0.59
C THR A 271 16.14 -25.48 0.09
N MET A 272 16.37 -24.44 0.89
CA MET A 272 16.10 -23.04 0.56
C MET A 272 17.25 -22.20 1.10
N ASN A 273 17.71 -21.25 0.29
CA ASN A 273 18.70 -20.26 0.65
C ASN A 273 18.10 -18.86 0.50
N ALA A 274 18.45 -17.97 1.42
CA ALA A 274 18.14 -16.56 1.30
C ALA A 274 19.00 -15.94 0.19
N GLN A 275 18.40 -15.03 -0.58
CA GLN A 275 19.11 -14.17 -1.53
C GLN A 275 19.45 -12.86 -0.85
N GLU A 276 20.69 -12.39 -1.05
CA GLU A 276 21.17 -11.13 -0.48
C GLU A 276 21.17 -10.00 -1.49
N TYR A 277 20.81 -8.80 -1.01
CA TYR A 277 20.79 -7.56 -1.79
C TYR A 277 21.44 -6.45 -0.95
N PRO A 278 22.61 -5.94 -1.36
CA PRO A 278 23.28 -4.84 -0.65
C PRO A 278 22.41 -3.58 -0.63
N GLY A 279 22.17 -2.99 0.53
CA GLY A 279 21.26 -1.85 0.71
C GLY A 279 21.77 -0.54 0.11
N ASP A 280 23.08 -0.42 -0.10
CA ASP A 280 23.70 0.68 -0.84
C ASP A 280 23.38 0.62 -2.35
N LYS A 281 23.19 -0.59 -2.89
CA LYS A 281 22.81 -0.82 -4.29
C LYS A 281 21.31 -0.84 -4.50
N TYR A 282 20.55 -1.38 -3.54
CA TYR A 282 19.11 -1.55 -3.64
C TYR A 282 18.42 -0.82 -2.48
N ASN A 283 17.97 0.41 -2.74
CA ASN A 283 17.34 1.28 -1.76
C ASN A 283 15.80 1.23 -1.80
N GLN A 284 15.22 0.49 -2.75
CA GLN A 284 13.79 0.29 -2.87
C GLN A 284 13.47 -1.17 -3.20
N VAL A 285 12.38 -1.67 -2.60
CA VAL A 285 11.80 -2.98 -2.91
C VAL A 285 10.32 -2.78 -3.22
N VAL A 286 9.86 -3.40 -4.30
CA VAL A 286 8.44 -3.51 -4.66
C VAL A 286 8.04 -4.97 -4.56
N MET A 287 6.96 -5.22 -3.82
CA MET A 287 6.39 -6.56 -3.63
C MET A 287 4.94 -6.52 -4.11
N ALA A 288 4.49 -7.56 -4.83
CA ALA A 288 3.13 -7.68 -5.32
C ALA A 288 2.66 -9.14 -5.26
N SER A 289 1.41 -9.36 -4.89
CA SER A 289 0.68 -10.60 -5.18
C SER A 289 0.35 -10.65 -6.69
N ASP A 290 -0.34 -11.70 -7.14
CA ASP A 290 -0.69 -11.89 -8.54
C ASP A 290 -2.02 -11.21 -8.96
N GLY A 291 -2.71 -10.56 -8.02
CA GLY A 291 -3.98 -9.87 -8.20
C GLY A 291 -3.93 -8.43 -8.69
#